data_AF-A0A815PRN2-F1
#
_entry.id   AF-A0A815PRN2-F1
#
_cell.length_a   1.000
_cell.length_b   1.000
_cell.length_c   1.000
_cell.angle_alpha   90.00
_cell.angle_beta   90.00
_cell.angle_gamma   90.00
#
_symmetry.space_group_name_H-M   'P 1'
#
loop_
_entity.id
_entity.type
_entity.pdbx_description
1 polymer ?
#
loop_
_entity_poly.entity_id
_entity_poly.type
_entity_poly.pdbx_seq_one_letter_code
_entity_poly.pdbx_strand_id
1 'polypeptide(L)'
;MNDQVNKPPTIRPTHLTNNNIIGSASQKLCLLKLMPFIFHDVIDQLTNTLDIYTCLRETISYTYSIKFRKSWLMYFQSLTIRFQSLMAHHLPDLIIPKIHFVTEYLRTINANGPATRF
;
A
#
# COMPACT_ATOMS: atom_id res chain seq x y z
N MET A 1 -3.75 17.02 6.42
CA MET A 1 -3.87 15.56 6.65
C MET A 1 -4.27 15.47 8.11
N ASN A 2 -5.48 15.01 8.43
CA ASN A 2 -6.02 15.17 9.78
C ASN A 2 -5.57 13.98 10.65
N ASP A 3 -4.30 14.01 11.08
CA ASP A 3 -3.66 12.92 11.82
C ASP A 3 -4.25 12.73 13.23
N GLN A 4 -5.07 13.68 13.71
CA GLN A 4 -5.85 13.53 14.94
C GLN A 4 -7.01 12.54 14.80
N VAL A 5 -7.57 12.39 13.59
CA VAL A 5 -8.75 11.52 13.33
C VAL A 5 -8.33 10.15 12.81
N ASN A 6 -7.28 10.08 11.99
CA ASN A 6 -6.82 8.85 11.35
C ASN A 6 -5.59 8.27 12.05
N LYS A 7 -5.76 7.76 13.26
CA LYS A 7 -4.71 7.07 14.02
C LYS A 7 -4.50 5.64 13.49
N PRO A 8 -3.31 5.02 13.63
CA PRO A 8 -3.15 3.60 13.33
C PRO A 8 -4.14 2.78 14.17
N PRO A 9 -4.64 1.64 13.66
CA PRO A 9 -5.55 0.80 14.41
C PRO A 9 -4.84 0.24 15.64
N THR A 10 -5.57 0.09 16.75
CA THR A 10 -5.02 -0.54 17.96
C THR A 10 -4.71 -2.00 17.66
N ILE A 11 -3.43 -2.37 17.73
CA ILE A 11 -2.99 -3.75 17.60
C ILE A 11 -3.17 -4.44 18.96
N ARG A 12 -4.02 -5.47 19.00
CA ARG A 12 -4.25 -6.30 20.19
C ARG A 12 -3.54 -7.65 19.99
N PRO A 13 -3.13 -8.35 21.06
CA PRO A 13 -2.51 -9.67 20.92
C PRO A 13 -3.34 -10.66 20.10
N THR A 14 -4.68 -10.60 20.21
CA THR A 14 -5.62 -11.42 19.43
C THR A 14 -5.57 -11.17 17.91
N HIS A 15 -5.09 -10.01 17.47
CA HIS A 15 -4.88 -9.71 16.05
C HIS A 15 -3.63 -10.40 15.50
N LEU A 16 -2.63 -10.62 16.36
CA LEU A 16 -1.38 -11.29 16.00
C LEU A 16 -1.59 -12.79 15.82
N THR A 17 -2.49 -13.40 16.58
CA THR A 17 -2.83 -14.83 16.46
C THR A 17 -3.70 -15.13 15.23
N ASN A 18 -4.49 -14.16 14.76
CA ASN A 18 -5.42 -14.34 13.64
C ASN A 18 -4.90 -13.78 12.30
N ASN A 19 -3.65 -13.29 12.25
CA ASN A 19 -3.04 -12.66 11.07
C ASN A 19 -3.91 -11.55 10.42
N ASN A 20 -4.70 -10.82 11.22
CA ASN A 20 -5.63 -9.82 10.70
C ASN A 20 -5.70 -8.59 11.61
N ILE A 21 -5.36 -7.43 11.04
CA ILE A 21 -5.47 -6.14 11.71
C ILE A 21 -6.78 -5.48 11.27
N ILE A 22 -7.74 -5.45 12.19
CA ILE A 22 -9.03 -4.81 11.98
C ILE A 22 -8.88 -3.29 12.07
N GLY A 23 -9.43 -2.58 11.10
CA GLY A 23 -9.43 -1.12 11.06
C GLY A 23 -10.02 -0.57 9.76
N SER A 24 -10.35 0.71 9.72
CA SER A 24 -10.79 1.39 8.50
C SER A 24 -9.65 1.45 7.45
N ALA A 25 -9.99 1.81 6.21
CA ALA A 25 -8.99 2.03 5.17
C ALA A 25 -7.99 3.14 5.56
N SER A 26 -8.47 4.23 6.17
CA SER A 26 -7.63 5.34 6.61
C SER A 26 -6.71 4.96 7.77
N GLN A 27 -7.19 4.14 8.73
CA GLN A 27 -6.37 3.62 9.82
C GLN A 27 -5.26 2.70 9.28
N LYS A 28 -5.59 1.77 8.38
CA LYS A 28 -4.60 0.88 7.74
C LYS A 28 -3.57 1.64 6.92
N LEU A 29 -3.99 2.68 6.18
CA LEU A 29 -3.08 3.56 5.45
C LEU A 29 -2.15 4.34 6.41
N CYS A 30 -2.66 4.78 7.55
CA CYS A 30 -1.84 5.43 8.58
C CYS A 30 -0.78 4.47 9.13
N LEU A 31 -1.18 3.23 9.48
CA LEU A 31 -0.25 2.19 9.91
C LEU A 31 0.84 1.92 8.87
N LEU A 32 0.47 1.78 7.59
CA LEU A 32 1.42 1.56 6.51
C LEU A 32 2.43 2.71 6.39
N LYS A 33 2.01 3.96 6.59
CA LYS A 33 2.90 5.13 6.53
C LYS A 33 3.86 5.19 7.71
N LEU A 34 3.39 4.81 8.91
CA LEU A 34 4.15 4.87 10.16
C LEU A 34 4.99 3.61 10.43
N MET A 35 4.77 2.53 9.68
CA MET A 35 5.47 1.24 9.78
C MET A 35 7.00 1.39 9.94
N PRO A 36 7.72 2.22 9.16
CA PRO A 36 9.18 2.36 9.28
C PRO A 36 9.63 2.98 10.60
N PHE A 37 8.77 3.78 11.24
CA PHE A 37 9.05 4.37 12.54
C PHE A 37 8.68 3.43 13.69
N ILE A 38 7.55 2.73 13.56
CA ILE A 38 7.05 1.81 14.60
C ILE A 38 7.94 0.57 14.72
N PHE A 39 8.40 0.06 13.57
CA PHE A 39 9.14 -1.20 13.49
C PHE A 39 10.59 -0.98 13.05
N HIS A 40 11.14 0.22 13.28
CA HIS A 40 12.50 0.58 12.84
C HIS A 40 13.55 -0.49 13.20
N ASP A 41 13.49 -1.01 14.43
CA ASP A 41 14.48 -1.94 14.97
C ASP A 41 14.38 -3.37 14.38
N VAL A 42 13.28 -3.68 13.69
CA VAL A 42 12.99 -5.02 13.16
C VAL A 42 12.63 -5.02 11.67
N ILE A 43 12.61 -3.85 11.02
CA ILE A 43 12.17 -3.72 9.62
C ILE A 43 13.10 -4.47 8.66
N ASP A 44 14.40 -4.53 8.97
CA ASP A 44 15.40 -5.24 8.18
C ASP A 44 15.23 -6.77 8.27
N GLN A 45 14.45 -7.27 9.25
CA GLN A 45 14.12 -8.68 9.37
C GLN A 45 13.00 -9.11 8.40
N LEU A 46 12.30 -8.15 7.76
CA LEU A 46 11.25 -8.40 6.78
C LEU A 46 11.81 -8.71 5.38
N THR A 47 12.87 -9.52 5.27
CA THR A 47 13.64 -9.72 4.02
C THR A 47 12.77 -9.94 2.77
N ASN A 48 11.79 -10.83 2.83
CA ASN A 48 10.93 -11.16 1.67
C ASN A 48 9.70 -10.24 1.51
N THR A 49 9.28 -9.54 2.56
CA THR A 49 8.05 -8.73 2.56
C THR A 49 8.31 -7.23 2.56
N LEU A 50 9.55 -6.81 2.81
CA LEU A 50 10.00 -5.43 2.76
C LEU A 50 9.93 -4.86 1.34
N ASP A 51 10.23 -5.67 0.33
CA ASP A 51 10.10 -5.28 -1.07
C ASP A 51 8.63 -5.03 -1.47
N ILE A 52 7.72 -5.90 -0.99
CA ILE A 52 6.27 -5.72 -1.17
C ILE A 52 5.83 -4.42 -0.49
N TYR A 53 6.24 -4.22 0.76
CA TYR A 53 5.92 -3.03 1.53
C TYR A 53 6.38 -1.75 0.83
N THR A 54 7.64 -1.73 0.39
CA THR A 54 8.26 -0.57 -0.26
C THR A 54 7.56 -0.25 -1.59
N CYS A 55 7.32 -1.28 -2.41
CA CYS A 55 6.61 -1.14 -3.68
C CYS A 55 5.17 -0.64 -3.51
N LEU A 56 4.44 -1.15 -2.50
CA LEU A 56 3.10 -0.69 -2.17
C LEU A 56 3.09 0.76 -1.69
N ARG A 57 4.05 1.13 -0.83
CA ARG A 57 4.18 2.50 -0.31
C ARG A 57 4.40 3.50 -1.44
N GLU A 58 5.26 3.14 -2.39
CA GLU A 58 5.52 3.95 -3.57
C GLU A 58 4.29 4.07 -4.47
N THR A 59 3.63 2.95 -4.77
CA THR A 59 2.37 2.92 -5.54
C THR A 59 1.31 3.85 -4.93
N ILE A 60 1.16 3.83 -3.61
CA ILE A 60 0.25 4.73 -2.88
C ILE A 60 0.67 6.20 -3.01
N SER A 61 1.96 6.52 -2.92
CA SER A 61 2.47 7.89 -3.12
C SER A 61 2.12 8.46 -4.50
N TYR A 62 2.20 7.65 -5.55
CA TYR A 62 1.77 8.04 -6.90
C TYR A 62 0.24 8.17 -7.00
N THR A 63 -0.50 7.22 -6.42
CA THR A 63 -1.98 7.18 -6.47
C THR A 63 -2.61 8.42 -5.82
N TYR A 64 -2.04 8.88 -4.70
CA TYR A 64 -2.51 10.03 -3.93
C TYR A 64 -1.68 11.30 -4.16
N SER A 65 -0.89 11.36 -5.24
CA SER A 65 -0.13 12.56 -5.57
C SER A 65 -1.07 13.72 -5.94
N ILE A 66 -0.83 14.89 -5.35
CA ILE A 66 -1.58 16.13 -5.66
C ILE A 66 -1.34 16.55 -7.12
N LYS A 67 -0.15 16.29 -7.64
CA LYS A 67 0.23 16.60 -9.02
C LYS A 67 0.73 15.33 -9.68
N PHE A 68 -0.09 14.70 -10.52
CA PHE A 68 0.31 13.54 -11.29
C PHE A 68 0.78 13.97 -12.68
N ARG A 69 2.04 13.69 -13.02
CA ARG A 69 2.58 13.98 -14.36
C ARG A 69 2.28 12.81 -15.30
N LYS A 70 1.81 13.07 -16.52
CA LYS A 70 1.58 12.01 -17.53
C LYS A 70 2.84 11.19 -17.81
N SER A 71 4.02 11.79 -17.73
CA SER A 71 5.30 11.09 -17.88
C SER A 71 5.53 9.99 -16.83
N TRP A 72 4.81 10.03 -15.70
CA TRP A 72 4.89 9.01 -14.66
C TRP A 72 4.01 7.79 -14.93
N LEU A 73 3.12 7.83 -15.94
CA LEU A 73 2.21 6.72 -16.24
C LEU A 73 2.96 5.41 -16.50
N MET A 74 4.01 5.43 -17.33
CA MET A 74 4.79 4.22 -17.62
C MET A 74 5.47 3.67 -16.36
N TYR A 75 6.02 4.55 -15.53
CA TYR A 75 6.65 4.13 -14.28
C TYR A 75 5.62 3.55 -13.30
N PHE A 76 4.48 4.21 -13.16
CA PHE A 76 3.38 3.75 -12.32
C PHE A 76 2.85 2.38 -12.79
N GLN A 77 2.76 2.15 -14.10
CA GLN A 77 2.42 0.84 -14.65
C GLN A 77 3.46 -0.23 -14.27
N SER A 78 4.75 0.10 -14.36
CA SER A 78 5.81 -0.84 -13.95
C SER A 78 5.74 -1.17 -12.46
N LEU A 79 5.38 -0.19 -11.62
CA LEU A 79 5.19 -0.38 -10.18
C LEU A 79 4.02 -1.32 -9.86
N THR A 80 2.87 -1.14 -10.52
CA THR A 80 1.69 -1.98 -10.26
C THR A 80 1.92 -3.43 -10.70
N ILE A 81 2.60 -3.63 -11.85
CA ILE A 81 3.03 -4.96 -12.31
C ILE A 81 4.02 -5.58 -11.32
N ARG A 82 5.06 -4.83 -10.91
CA ARG A 82 6.06 -5.29 -9.95
C ARG A 82 5.40 -5.71 -8.63
N PHE A 83 4.48 -4.90 -8.11
CA PHE A 83 3.74 -5.23 -6.90
C PHE A 83 2.99 -6.56 -7.03
N GLN A 84 2.27 -6.76 -8.15
CA GLN A 84 1.55 -8.00 -8.39
C GLN A 84 2.50 -9.21 -8.49
N SER A 85 3.65 -9.05 -9.18
CA SER A 85 4.66 -10.11 -9.26
C SER A 85 5.25 -10.46 -7.90
N LEU A 86 5.57 -9.47 -7.06
CA LEU A 86 6.09 -9.71 -5.71
C LEU A 86 5.04 -10.41 -4.82
N MET A 87 3.78 -10.01 -4.91
CA MET A 87 2.67 -10.69 -4.21
C MET A 87 2.54 -12.14 -4.66
N ALA A 88 2.61 -12.40 -5.97
CA ALA A 88 2.55 -13.76 -6.50
C ALA A 88 3.72 -14.64 -6.09
N HIS A 89 4.91 -14.04 -5.96
CA HIS A 89 6.11 -14.78 -5.62
C HIS A 89 6.21 -15.09 -4.12
N HIS A 90 5.98 -14.11 -3.25
CA HIS A 90 6.19 -14.28 -1.81
C HIS A 90 4.93 -14.59 -1.01
N LEU A 91 3.74 -14.23 -1.50
CA LEU A 91 2.46 -14.37 -0.79
C LEU A 91 1.34 -14.90 -1.72
N PRO A 92 1.54 -16.04 -2.41
CA PRO A 92 0.60 -16.54 -3.43
C PRO A 92 -0.81 -16.79 -2.86
N ASP A 93 -0.89 -17.28 -1.62
CA ASP A 93 -2.16 -17.60 -0.95
C ASP A 93 -2.99 -16.35 -0.56
N LEU A 94 -2.36 -15.17 -0.60
CA LEU A 94 -3.01 -13.90 -0.26
C LEU A 94 -3.42 -13.09 -1.49
N ILE A 95 -3.22 -13.60 -2.71
CA ILE A 95 -3.70 -12.96 -3.93
C ILE A 95 -5.22 -13.08 -4.00
N ILE A 96 -5.90 -11.97 -3.73
CA ILE A 96 -7.35 -11.82 -3.87
C ILE A 96 -7.69 -10.89 -5.04
N PRO A 97 -8.92 -10.92 -5.59
CA PRO A 97 -9.34 -10.04 -6.69
C PRO A 97 -8.99 -8.57 -6.50
N LYS A 98 -9.01 -8.09 -5.25
CA LYS A 98 -8.63 -6.71 -4.89
C LYS A 98 -7.20 -6.33 -5.28
N ILE A 99 -6.27 -7.28 -5.26
CA ILE A 99 -4.87 -7.06 -5.65
C ILE A 99 -4.75 -6.93 -7.17
N HIS A 100 -5.55 -7.65 -7.94
CA HIS A 100 -5.58 -7.50 -9.39
C HIS A 100 -6.08 -6.12 -9.84
N PHE A 101 -7.01 -5.50 -9.11
CA PHE A 101 -7.48 -4.14 -9.44
C PHE A 101 -6.39 -3.06 -9.34
N VAL A 102 -5.23 -3.35 -8.74
CA VAL A 102 -4.11 -2.40 -8.68
C VAL A 102 -3.58 -2.09 -10.09
N THR A 103 -3.62 -3.05 -11.03
CA THR A 103 -3.20 -2.80 -12.42
C THR A 103 -4.16 -1.88 -13.17
N GLU A 104 -5.44 -1.85 -12.77
CA GLU A 104 -6.46 -0.98 -13.35
C GLU A 104 -6.29 0.50 -12.95
N TYR A 105 -5.54 0.78 -11.88
CA TYR A 105 -5.35 2.15 -11.39
C TYR A 105 -4.75 3.06 -12.45
N LEU A 106 -3.87 2.53 -13.30
CA LEU A 106 -3.30 3.29 -14.41
C LEU A 106 -4.38 3.81 -15.35
N ARG A 107 -5.31 2.94 -15.76
CA ARG A 107 -6.40 3.27 -16.67
C ARG A 107 -7.32 4.32 -16.05
N THR A 108 -7.64 4.15 -14.77
CA THR A 108 -8.45 5.12 -14.02
C THR A 108 -7.77 6.47 -13.89
N ILE A 109 -6.47 6.50 -13.56
CA ILE A 109 -5.70 7.74 -13.40
C ILE A 109 -5.49 8.46 -14.74
N ASN A 110 -5.25 7.71 -15.81
CA ASN A 110 -5.11 8.30 -17.14
C ASN A 110 -6.43 8.94 -17.63
N ALA A 111 -7.57 8.33 -17.31
CA ALA A 111 -8.89 8.82 -17.70
C ALA A 111 -9.38 10.00 -16.82
N ASN A 112 -9.19 9.91 -15.50
CA ASN A 112 -9.84 10.80 -14.53
C ASN A 112 -8.86 11.66 -13.71
N GLY A 113 -7.55 11.46 -13.87
CA GLY A 113 -6.54 11.99 -12.96
C GLY A 113 -6.37 11.14 -11.68
N PRO A 114 -5.37 11.48 -10.84
CA PRO A 114 -5.14 10.79 -9.57
C PRO A 114 -6.36 10.94 -8.65
N ALA A 115 -6.51 10.02 -7.69
CA ALA A 115 -7.58 10.13 -6.71
C ALA A 115 -7.37 11.39 -5.86
N THR A 116 -8.15 12.43 -6.14
CA THR A 116 -8.20 13.64 -5.32
C THR A 116 -8.95 13.35 -4.02
N ARG A 117 -8.37 13.78 -2.90
CA ARG A 117 -8.98 13.61 -1.57
C ARG A 117 -10.40 14.21 -1.56
N PHE A 118 -11.34 13.47 -1.01
CA PHE A 118 -12.42 14.04 -0.20
C PHE A 118 -11.91 14.21 1.24
#